data_AF-A0A968JVS8-F1
#
_entry.id   AF-A0A968JVS8-F1
#
_cell.length_a   1.000
_cell.length_b   1.000
_cell.length_c   1.000
_cell.angle_alpha   90.00
_cell.angle_beta   90.00
_cell.angle_gamma   90.00
#
_symmetry.space_group_name_H-M   'P 1'
#
loop_
_entity.id
_entity.type
_entity.pdbx_description
1 polymer ?
#
loop_
_entity_poly.entity_id
_entity_poly.type
_entity_poly.pdbx_seq_one_letter_code
_entity_poly.pdbx_strand_id
1 'polypeptide(L)'
;MLHIEKSEFSLFLLMFIQAGFVGIFLGGFDISMHALYLKYFDAKSISDVYMFSGVAGIILMFFYTYFSTRFRPRMFILSNYLIVFFFVVVLFYLIFNQINTFWVFIGFSLMFPLNIIVF
;
A
#
# COMPACT_ATOMS: atom_id res chain seq x y z
N MET A 1 -25.67 -16.99 16.15
CA MET A 1 -24.29 -17.14 16.66
C MET A 1 -23.45 -17.68 15.52
N LEU A 2 -22.38 -16.99 15.15
CA LEU A 2 -21.49 -17.38 14.05
C LEU A 2 -20.92 -18.79 14.33
N HIS A 3 -21.32 -19.78 13.52
CA HIS A 3 -20.81 -21.15 13.54
C HIS A 3 -19.41 -21.16 12.92
N ILE A 4 -18.43 -20.64 13.65
CA ILE A 4 -17.03 -20.62 13.21
C ILE A 4 -16.32 -21.74 13.95
N GLU A 5 -15.75 -22.69 13.21
CA GLU A 5 -14.90 -23.71 13.79
C GLU A 5 -13.67 -23.08 14.47
N LYS A 6 -13.18 -23.68 15.56
CA LYS A 6 -12.01 -23.17 16.31
C LYS A 6 -10.76 -22.94 15.42
N SER A 7 -10.66 -23.67 14.30
CA SER A 7 -9.57 -23.49 13.32
C SER A 7 -9.76 -22.26 12.43
N GLU A 8 -11.01 -21.94 12.08
CA GLU A 8 -11.38 -20.82 11.23
C GLU A 8 -11.38 -19.48 11.99
N PHE A 9 -11.60 -19.51 13.30
CA PHE A 9 -11.58 -18.31 14.14
C PHE A 9 -10.22 -17.62 14.10
N SER A 10 -9.12 -18.37 14.06
CA SER A 10 -7.77 -17.80 13.93
C SER A 10 -7.56 -17.13 12.58
N LEU A 11 -8.10 -17.69 11.50
CA LEU A 11 -8.02 -17.12 10.16
C LEU A 11 -8.86 -15.84 10.07
N PHE A 12 -10.08 -15.88 10.62
CA PHE A 12 -10.97 -14.73 10.70
C PHE A 12 -10.34 -13.57 11.48
N LEU A 13 -9.74 -13.85 12.63
CA LEU A 13 -9.11 -12.83 13.46
C LEU A 13 -7.86 -12.23 12.79
N LEU A 14 -7.10 -13.05 12.06
CA LEU A 14 -6.00 -12.58 11.20
C LEU A 14 -6.52 -11.63 10.12
N MET A 15 -7.57 -12.01 9.39
CA MET A 15 -8.18 -11.18 8.33
C MET A 15 -8.80 -9.88 8.89
N PHE A 16 -9.35 -9.93 10.10
CA PHE A 16 -9.92 -8.74 10.76
C PHE A 16 -8.84 -7.74 11.16
N ILE A 17 -7.77 -8.22 11.81
CA ILE A 17 -6.62 -7.39 12.16
C ILE A 17 -6.00 -6.81 10.88
N GLN A 18 -5.86 -7.65 9.86
CA GLN A 18 -5.37 -7.27 8.54
C GLN A 18 -6.19 -6.11 7.96
N ALA A 19 -7.52 -6.24 7.87
CA ALA A 19 -8.41 -5.18 7.37
C ALA A 19 -8.27 -3.87 8.17
N GLY A 20 -8.08 -3.95 9.49
CA GLY A 20 -7.81 -2.79 10.33
C GLY A 20 -6.51 -2.06 9.96
N PHE A 21 -5.40 -2.80 9.80
CA PHE A 21 -4.11 -2.23 9.38
C PHE A 21 -4.17 -1.65 7.97
N VAL A 22 -4.85 -2.33 7.04
CA VAL A 22 -5.11 -1.83 5.69
C VAL A 22 -5.85 -0.50 5.75
N GLY A 23 -6.93 -0.40 6.53
CA GLY A 23 -7.70 0.83 6.65
C GLY A 23 -6.89 1.99 7.23
N ILE A 24 -6.09 1.74 8.27
CA ILE A 24 -5.19 2.74 8.86
C ILE A 24 -4.14 3.20 7.85
N PHE A 25 -3.57 2.25 7.09
CA PHE A 25 -2.58 2.55 6.07
C PHE A 25 -3.20 3.41 4.95
N LEU A 26 -4.29 2.96 4.34
CA LEU A 26 -4.99 3.69 3.27
C LEU A 26 -5.40 5.10 3.73
N GLY A 27 -6.02 5.21 4.91
CA GLY A 27 -6.45 6.51 5.43
C GLY A 27 -5.28 7.42 5.76
N GLY A 28 -4.29 6.92 6.51
CA GLY A 28 -3.17 7.73 6.98
C GLY A 28 -2.20 8.11 5.85
N PHE A 29 -1.81 7.15 5.01
CA PHE A 29 -0.84 7.35 3.94
C PHE A 29 -1.43 8.19 2.81
N ASP A 30 -2.62 7.87 2.30
CA ASP A 30 -3.19 8.56 1.14
C ASP A 30 -3.47 10.03 1.45
N ILE A 31 -4.00 10.33 2.65
CA ILE A 31 -4.25 11.71 3.10
C ILE A 31 -2.93 12.45 3.28
N SER A 32 -1.94 11.82 3.92
CA SER A 32 -0.63 12.45 4.16
C SER A 32 0.09 12.75 2.85
N MET A 33 0.09 11.82 1.90
CA MET A 33 0.72 11.98 0.59
C MET A 33 0.01 13.05 -0.24
N HIS A 34 -1.32 13.12 -0.23
CA HIS A 34 -2.06 14.21 -0.88
C HIS A 34 -1.71 15.58 -0.30
N ALA A 35 -1.74 15.70 1.03
CA ALA A 35 -1.42 16.95 1.71
C ALA A 35 0.02 17.39 1.45
N LEU A 36 0.98 16.45 1.48
CA LEU A 36 2.37 16.71 1.17
C LEU A 36 2.57 17.07 -0.31
N TYR A 37 1.92 16.37 -1.24
CA TYR A 37 2.06 16.65 -2.66
C TYR A 37 1.57 18.06 -3.00
N LEU A 38 0.37 18.43 -2.54
CA LEU A 38 -0.20 19.76 -2.75
C LEU A 38 0.60 20.90 -2.08
N LYS A 39 1.40 20.59 -1.07
CA LYS A 39 2.31 21.56 -0.44
C LYS A 39 3.50 21.91 -1.35
N TYR A 40 3.95 20.98 -2.19
CA TYR A 40 5.16 21.13 -3.00
C TYR A 40 4.91 21.23 -4.50
N PHE A 41 3.75 20.77 -4.98
CA PHE A 41 3.38 20.72 -6.39
C PHE A 41 1.99 21.33 -6.61
N ASP A 42 1.77 21.89 -7.80
CA ASP A 42 0.46 22.45 -8.17
C ASP A 42 -0.58 21.33 -8.39
N ALA A 43 -1.82 21.59 -8.01
CA ALA A 43 -2.93 20.65 -8.16
C ALA A 43 -3.15 20.20 -9.61
N LYS A 44 -2.79 21.03 -10.59
CA LYS A 44 -2.88 20.68 -12.02
C LYS A 44 -1.98 19.50 -12.40
N SER A 45 -0.85 19.36 -11.73
CA SER A 45 0.12 18.27 -11.99
C SER A 45 -0.32 16.90 -11.44
N ILE A 46 -1.37 16.84 -10.61
CA ILE A 46 -1.89 15.59 -10.06
C ILE A 46 -2.31 14.63 -11.18
N SER A 47 -2.91 15.16 -12.25
CA SER A 47 -3.36 14.37 -13.39
C SER A 47 -2.22 13.60 -14.08
N ASP A 48 -1.09 14.27 -14.30
CA ASP A 48 0.11 13.65 -14.87
C ASP A 48 0.64 12.55 -13.95
N VAL A 49 0.69 12.81 -12.64
CA VAL A 49 1.16 11.82 -11.66
C VAL A 49 0.22 10.61 -11.57
N TYR A 50 -1.09 10.81 -11.70
CA TYR A 50 -2.04 9.72 -11.75
C TYR A 50 -1.85 8.83 -12.99
N MET A 51 -1.46 9.39 -14.14
CA MET A 51 -1.08 8.57 -15.30
C MET A 51 0.14 7.70 -15.01
N PHE A 52 1.19 8.28 -14.41
CA PHE A 52 2.38 7.49 -14.00
C PHE A 52 2.03 6.42 -12.96
N SER A 53 1.17 6.77 -12.01
CA SER A 53 0.69 5.85 -10.98
C SER A 53 -0.11 4.68 -11.58
N GLY A 54 -0.95 4.95 -12.58
CA GLY A 54 -1.71 3.91 -13.29
C GLY A 54 -0.79 2.90 -14.00
N VAL A 55 0.24 3.38 -14.71
CA VAL A 55 1.22 2.51 -15.35
C VAL A 55 2.00 1.69 -14.32
N ALA A 56 2.47 2.33 -13.24
CA ALA A 56 3.15 1.64 -12.15
C ALA A 56 2.25 0.58 -11.51
N GLY A 57 0.95 0.87 -11.34
CA GLY A 57 -0.04 -0.04 -10.79
C GLY A 57 -0.22 -1.30 -11.64
N ILE A 58 -0.27 -1.15 -12.96
CA ILE A 58 -0.38 -2.30 -13.89
C ILE A 58 0.87 -3.19 -13.80
N ILE A 59 2.07 -2.61 -13.80
CA ILE A 59 3.33 -3.35 -13.69
C ILE A 59 3.36 -4.15 -12.39
N LEU A 60 2.97 -3.48 -11.30
CA LEU A 60 3.02 -4.02 -9.96
C LEU A 60 1.93 -5.08 -9.73
N MET A 61 0.76 -4.92 -10.33
CA MET A 61 -0.29 -5.95 -10.39
C MET A 61 0.19 -7.18 -11.15
N PHE A 62 0.89 -7.02 -12.29
CA PHE A 62 1.45 -8.14 -13.02
C PHE A 62 2.43 -8.96 -12.17
N PHE A 63 3.34 -8.29 -11.46
CA PHE A 63 4.24 -8.97 -10.52
C PHE A 63 3.46 -9.64 -9.38
N TYR A 64 2.49 -8.94 -8.78
CA TYR A 64 1.66 -9.47 -7.71
C TYR A 64 0.95 -10.76 -8.12
N THR A 65 0.25 -10.77 -9.25
CA THR A 65 -0.44 -11.96 -9.78
C THR A 65 0.52 -13.10 -10.11
N TYR A 66 1.69 -12.78 -10.68
CA TYR A 66 2.69 -13.78 -11.01
C TYR A 66 3.26 -14.47 -9.78
N PHE A 67 3.52 -13.73 -8.70
CA PHE A 67 4.01 -14.30 -7.46
C PHE A 67 2.89 -14.98 -6.64
N SER A 68 1.69 -14.40 -6.59
CA SER A 68 0.58 -14.95 -5.81
C SER A 68 0.14 -16.34 -6.28
N THR A 69 0.28 -16.63 -7.58
CA THR A 69 -0.04 -17.93 -8.17
C THR A 69 1.02 -19.01 -7.93
N ARG A 70 2.23 -18.64 -7.51
CA ARG A 70 3.35 -19.58 -7.30
C ARG A 70 3.59 -19.96 -5.84
N PHE A 71 3.19 -19.11 -4.90
CA PHE A 71 3.43 -19.32 -3.47
C PHE A 71 2.19 -19.86 -2.75
N ARG A 72 2.40 -20.58 -1.64
CA ARG A 72 1.30 -20.98 -0.76
C ARG A 72 0.61 -19.71 -0.21
N PRO A 73 -0.73 -19.60 -0.28
CA PRO A 73 -1.46 -18.37 0.06
C PRO A 73 -1.08 -17.79 1.43
N ARG A 74 -0.94 -18.66 2.44
CA ARG A 74 -0.61 -18.28 3.81
C ARG A 74 0.77 -17.62 3.96
N MET A 75 1.78 -18.10 3.22
CA MET A 75 3.15 -17.53 3.26
C MET A 75 3.26 -16.27 2.40
N PHE A 76 2.50 -16.21 1.31
CA PHE A 76 2.45 -15.05 0.43
C PHE A 76 1.85 -13.83 1.15
N ILE A 77 0.71 -14.01 1.82
CA ILE A 77 0.04 -12.95 2.60
C ILE A 77 1.01 -12.35 3.64
N LEU A 78 1.65 -13.19 4.46
CA LEU A 78 2.59 -12.73 5.49
C LEU A 78 3.79 -11.97 4.91
N SER A 79 4.39 -12.49 3.83
CA SER A 79 5.55 -11.86 3.18
C SER A 79 5.15 -10.52 2.56
N ASN A 80 3.98 -10.47 1.94
CA ASN A 80 3.47 -9.29 1.28
C ASN A 80 3.20 -8.15 2.28
N TYR A 81 2.60 -8.46 3.43
CA TYR A 81 2.41 -7.47 4.50
C TYR A 81 3.72 -6.95 5.09
N LEU A 82 4.73 -7.82 5.24
CA LEU A 82 6.05 -7.38 5.67
C LEU A 82 6.69 -6.44 4.65
N ILE A 83 6.54 -6.73 3.37
CA ILE A 83 7.03 -5.88 2.28
C ILE A 83 6.33 -4.52 2.31
N VAL A 84 5.00 -4.49 2.36
CA VAL A 84 4.24 -3.23 2.45
C VAL A 84 4.67 -2.46 3.69
N PHE A 85 4.66 -3.09 4.86
CA PHE A 85 5.04 -2.43 6.11
C PHE A 85 6.45 -1.81 6.01
N PHE A 86 7.41 -2.55 5.45
CA PHE A 86 8.75 -2.05 5.21
C PHE A 86 8.76 -0.85 4.25
N PHE A 87 8.07 -0.94 3.11
CA PHE A 87 7.97 0.16 2.15
C PHE A 87 7.37 1.41 2.78
N VAL A 88 6.32 1.26 3.59
CA VAL A 88 5.64 2.37 4.26
C VAL A 88 6.57 3.03 5.27
N VAL A 89 7.21 2.26 6.14
CA VAL A 89 8.14 2.80 7.15
C VAL A 89 9.32 3.50 6.49
N VAL A 90 9.89 2.90 5.44
CA VAL A 90 11.01 3.50 4.69
C VAL A 90 10.56 4.78 3.97
N LEU A 91 9.42 4.77 3.28
CA LEU A 91 8.90 5.97 2.61
C LEU A 91 8.60 7.08 3.61
N PHE A 92 7.96 6.77 4.74
CA PHE A 92 7.69 7.74 5.79
C PHE A 92 8.98 8.34 6.34
N TYR A 93 9.98 7.50 6.63
CA TYR A 93 11.28 7.94 7.10
C TYR A 93 12.00 8.85 6.08
N LEU A 94 12.02 8.46 4.80
CA LEU A 94 12.66 9.25 3.74
C LEU A 94 11.96 10.60 3.53
N ILE A 95 10.63 10.62 3.55
CA ILE A 95 9.83 11.83 3.36
C ILE A 95 10.04 12.82 4.51
N PHE A 96 10.02 12.35 5.76
CA PHE A 96 10.19 13.22 6.93
C PHE A 96 11.63 13.69 7.14
N ASN A 97 12.62 12.86 6.83
CA ASN A 97 14.00 13.16 7.19
C ASN A 97 14.79 13.89 6.09
N GLN A 98 14.41 13.73 4.81
CA GLN A 98 15.14 14.32 3.69
C GLN A 98 14.39 15.45 2.97
N ILE A 99 13.11 15.71 3.31
CA ILE A 99 12.20 16.71 2.71
C ILE A 99 12.63 17.10 1.27
N ASN A 100 12.64 16.12 0.38
CA ASN A 100 13.01 16.30 -1.02
C ASN A 100 11.74 16.12 -1.86
N THR A 101 11.50 17.07 -2.75
CA THR A 101 10.36 17.09 -3.68
C THR A 101 10.26 15.80 -4.50
N PHE A 102 11.40 15.16 -4.80
CA PHE A 102 11.45 13.89 -5.51
C PHE A 102 10.81 12.72 -4.71
N TRP A 103 11.05 12.65 -3.40
CA TRP A 103 10.48 11.58 -2.56
C TRP A 103 8.98 11.78 -2.35
N VAL A 104 8.51 13.03 -2.29
CA VAL A 104 7.09 13.36 -2.25
C VAL A 104 6.39 12.94 -3.54
N PHE A 105 7.03 13.18 -4.70
CA PHE A 105 6.50 12.74 -6.00
C PHE A 105 6.40 11.21 -6.09
N ILE A 106 7.45 10.48 -5.68
CA ILE A 106 7.43 9.01 -5.67
C ILE A 106 6.38 8.48 -4.70
N GLY A 107 6.31 9.01 -3.47
CA GLY A 107 5.33 8.58 -2.47
C GLY A 107 3.90 8.76 -2.96
N PHE A 108 3.60 9.89 -3.59
CA PHE A 108 2.30 10.17 -4.19
C PHE A 108 2.00 9.27 -5.41
N SER A 109 3.00 9.03 -6.27
CA SER A 109 2.86 8.14 -7.44
C SER A 109 2.61 6.68 -7.05
N LEU A 110 3.16 6.23 -5.92
CA LEU A 110 3.04 4.85 -5.45
C LEU A 110 1.78 4.60 -4.61
N MET A 111 1.00 5.64 -4.30
CA MET A 111 -0.23 5.54 -3.51
C MET A 111 -1.19 4.48 -4.06
N PHE A 112 -1.61 4.58 -5.32
CA PHE A 112 -2.51 3.58 -5.92
C PHE A 112 -1.89 2.18 -6.08
N PRO A 113 -0.63 2.04 -6.58
CA PRO A 113 0.04 0.75 -6.66
C PRO A 113 0.13 0.03 -5.31
N LEU A 114 0.52 0.73 -4.24
CA LEU A 114 0.62 0.13 -2.90
C LEU A 114 -0.74 -0.36 -2.40
N ASN A 115 -1.82 0.34 -2.74
CA ASN A 115 -3.18 -0.06 -2.37
C ASN A 115 -3.58 -1.40 -3.01
N ILE A 116 -3.07 -1.71 -4.21
CA ILE A 116 -3.30 -3.01 -4.89
C ILE A 116 -2.60 -4.16 -4.15
N ILE A 117 -1.40 -3.92 -3.63
CA ILE A 117 -0.63 -4.94 -2.90
C ILE A 117 -1.30 -5.28 -1.56
N VAL A 118 -1.93 -4.27 -0.96
CA VAL A 118 -2.52 -4.38 0.37
C VAL A 118 -3.83 -5.19 0.38
N PHE A 119 -4.43 -5.39 -0.79
CA PHE A 119 -5.61 -6.24 -1.03
C PHE A 119 -5.24 -7.69 -1.36
#